data_AF-A0A4V6PC16-F1
#
_entry.id   AF-A0A4V6PC16-F1
#
_cell.length_a   1.000
_cell.length_b   1.000
_cell.length_c   1.000
_cell.angle_alpha   90.00
_cell.angle_beta   90.00
_cell.angle_gamma   90.00
#
_symmetry.space_group_name_H-M   'P 1'
#
loop_
_entity.id
_entity.type
_entity.pdbx_description
1 polymer ?
#
loop_
_entity_poly.entity_id
_entity_poly.type
_entity_poly.pdbx_seq_one_letter_code
_entity_poly.pdbx_strand_id
1 'polypeptide(L)'
;MPVRPWSPEDLGRPADGSWADVAFGLGEMYEREDDLKQAADWYRRAAESGRAAAALRLGAVLGRMADAGAAADAASAEDLLAEATRWLSGAQDATTPDAIELITDMLNRQLRQAARRGLEPTPAG
;
A
#
# COMPACT_ATOMS: atom_id res chain seq x y z
N MET A 1 -31.13 -9.83 -4.49
CA MET A 1 -31.20 -8.44 -3.97
C MET A 1 -29.99 -7.70 -4.50
N PRO A 2 -30.12 -6.53 -5.15
CA PRO A 2 -28.94 -5.79 -5.60
C PRO A 2 -28.22 -5.23 -4.37
N VAL A 3 -26.98 -5.66 -4.15
CA VAL A 3 -26.08 -5.02 -3.21
C VAL A 3 -25.88 -3.59 -3.71
N ARG A 4 -26.36 -2.59 -2.97
CA ARG A 4 -26.05 -1.20 -3.29
C ARG A 4 -24.51 -1.08 -3.26
N PRO A 5 -23.87 -0.55 -4.32
CA PRO A 5 -22.48 -0.17 -4.22
C PRO A 5 -22.42 0.87 -3.11
N TRP A 6 -21.74 0.48 -2.04
CA TRP A 6 -21.27 1.37 -1.00
C TRP A 6 -20.59 2.58 -1.67
N SER A 7 -20.93 3.80 -1.24
CA SER A 7 -20.25 5.04 -1.67
C SER A 7 -19.66 5.74 -0.46
N PRO A 8 -18.33 5.97 -0.42
CA PRO A 8 -17.61 6.48 0.75
C PRO A 8 -17.86 7.96 1.05
N GLU A 9 -18.57 8.66 0.17
CA GLU A 9 -18.90 10.09 0.26
C GLU A 9 -20.05 10.37 1.24
N ASP A 10 -20.88 9.37 1.52
CA ASP A 10 -22.06 9.46 2.42
C ASP A 10 -21.69 9.40 3.92
N LEU A 11 -20.51 8.85 4.26
CA LEU A 11 -20.01 8.82 5.64
C LEU A 11 -19.27 10.12 5.93
N GLY A 12 -20.05 11.19 6.17
CA GLY A 12 -19.55 12.50 6.56
C GLY A 12 -18.42 12.38 7.57
N ARG A 13 -17.26 12.97 7.23
CA ARG A 13 -15.96 12.88 7.92
C ARG A 13 -16.11 12.63 9.43
N PRO A 14 -16.03 11.38 9.90
CA PRO A 14 -16.20 11.13 11.33
C PRO A 14 -14.90 11.56 11.99
N ALA A 15 -14.97 12.66 12.73
CA ALA A 15 -14.00 12.91 13.77
C ALA A 15 -14.01 11.68 14.71
N ASP A 16 -12.81 11.28 15.14
CA ASP A 16 -12.58 10.29 16.19
C ASP A 16 -12.65 8.81 15.77
N GLY A 17 -11.48 8.18 15.61
CA GLY A 17 -11.15 6.76 15.80
C GLY A 17 -11.98 5.70 15.06
N SER A 18 -13.29 5.65 15.29
CA SER A 18 -14.24 4.66 14.80
C SER A 18 -14.25 4.51 13.29
N TRP A 19 -14.13 5.60 12.52
CA TRP A 19 -14.06 5.49 11.06
C TRP A 19 -12.71 4.96 10.60
N ALA A 20 -11.62 5.33 11.28
CA ALA A 20 -10.28 4.86 10.94
C ALA A 20 -10.18 3.34 11.20
N ASP A 21 -10.83 2.84 12.26
CA ASP A 21 -10.98 1.41 12.53
C ASP A 21 -11.81 0.69 11.45
N VAL A 22 -12.92 1.29 10.99
CA VAL A 22 -13.74 0.72 9.91
C VAL A 22 -12.99 0.70 8.58
N ALA A 23 -12.35 1.80 8.19
CA ALA A 23 -11.53 1.88 6.99
C ALA A 23 -10.36 0.90 7.05
N PHE A 24 -9.73 0.74 8.22
CA PHE A 24 -8.69 -0.28 8.42
C PHE A 24 -9.23 -1.71 8.23
N GLY A 25 -10.39 -2.04 8.82
CA GLY A 25 -11.01 -3.35 8.67
C GLY A 25 -11.44 -3.67 7.23
N LEU A 26 -11.87 -2.66 6.47
CA LEU A 26 -12.14 -2.81 5.03
C LEU A 26 -10.86 -3.05 4.25
N GLY A 27 -9.79 -2.31 4.56
CA GLY A 27 -8.47 -2.55 4.00
C GLY A 27 -8.04 -4.02 4.17
N GLU A 28 -8.21 -4.58 5.38
CA GLU A 28 -7.89 -5.99 5.65
C GLU A 28 -8.80 -6.97 4.90
N MET A 29 -10.06 -6.61 4.67
CA MET A 29 -10.99 -7.44 3.89
C MET A 29 -10.55 -7.52 2.44
N TYR A 30 -10.31 -6.37 1.79
CA TYR A 30 -9.88 -6.32 0.40
C TYR A 30 -8.47 -6.91 0.22
N GLU A 31 -7.60 -6.77 1.20
CA GLU A 31 -6.29 -7.42 1.20
C GLU A 31 -6.41 -8.95 1.18
N ARG A 32 -7.38 -9.54 1.89
CA ARG A 32 -7.65 -10.98 1.82
C ARG A 32 -8.24 -11.41 0.48
N GLU A 33 -8.95 -10.52 -0.20
CA GLU A 33 -9.48 -10.75 -1.54
C GLU A 33 -8.43 -10.50 -2.65
N ASP A 34 -7.18 -10.20 -2.28
CA ASP A 34 -6.07 -9.85 -3.18
C ASP A 34 -6.35 -8.58 -4.03
N ASP A 35 -7.38 -7.82 -3.70
CA ASP A 35 -7.65 -6.51 -4.31
C ASP A 35 -6.82 -5.44 -3.63
N LEU A 36 -5.53 -5.44 -3.98
CA LEU A 36 -4.55 -4.50 -3.43
C LEU A 36 -4.91 -3.04 -3.72
N LYS A 37 -5.65 -2.76 -4.80
CA LYS A 37 -6.04 -1.39 -5.17
C LYS A 37 -7.07 -0.84 -4.22
N GLN A 38 -8.12 -1.61 -3.95
CA GLN A 38 -9.11 -1.24 -2.95
C GLN A 38 -8.50 -1.20 -1.56
N ALA A 39 -7.66 -2.18 -1.20
CA ALA A 39 -6.99 -2.21 0.10
C ALA A 39 -6.14 -0.94 0.35
N ALA A 40 -5.35 -0.51 -0.64
CA ALA A 40 -4.55 0.70 -0.54
C ALA A 40 -5.42 1.96 -0.34
N ASP A 41 -6.55 2.08 -1.04
CA ASP A 41 -7.44 3.22 -0.90
C ASP A 41 -8.05 3.31 0.52
N TRP A 42 -8.44 2.17 1.08
CA TRP A 42 -8.96 2.06 2.44
C TRP A 42 -7.92 2.34 3.52
N TYR A 43 -6.69 1.84 3.34
CA TYR A 43 -5.62 2.12 4.28
C TYR A 43 -5.14 3.56 4.20
N ARG A 44 -5.11 4.19 3.02
CA ARG A 44 -4.79 5.62 2.85
C ARG A 44 -5.75 6.48 3.65
N ARG A 45 -7.04 6.21 3.49
CA ARG A 45 -8.13 6.77 4.26
C ARG A 45 -7.89 6.65 5.77
N ALA A 46 -7.66 5.43 6.28
CA ALA A 46 -7.40 5.21 7.70
C ALA A 46 -6.13 5.92 8.19
N ALA A 47 -5.08 6.00 7.37
CA ALA A 47 -3.84 6.72 7.67
C ALA A 47 -4.03 8.24 7.72
N GLU A 48 -4.86 8.81 6.82
CA GLU A 48 -5.26 10.23 6.85
C GLU A 48 -5.96 10.63 8.15
N SER A 49 -6.67 9.68 8.76
CA SER A 49 -7.31 9.88 10.08
C SER A 49 -6.36 9.69 11.27
N GLY A 50 -5.05 9.56 11.01
CA GLY A 50 -4.00 9.50 12.04
C GLY A 50 -3.69 8.11 12.58
N ARG A 51 -4.21 7.03 11.95
CA ARG A 51 -3.93 5.67 12.41
C ARG A 51 -2.58 5.17 11.88
N ALA A 52 -1.55 5.15 12.73
CA ALA A 52 -0.20 4.69 12.35
C ALA A 52 -0.16 3.25 11.81
N ALA A 53 -0.96 2.34 12.38
CA ALA A 53 -1.07 0.96 11.90
C ALA A 53 -1.60 0.88 10.45
N ALA A 54 -2.43 1.83 10.02
CA ALA A 54 -2.92 1.89 8.64
C ALA A 54 -1.81 2.31 7.67
N ALA A 55 -0.93 3.23 8.07
CA ALA A 55 0.22 3.61 7.25
C ALA A 55 1.19 2.43 7.05
N LEU A 56 1.41 1.60 8.07
CA LEU A 56 2.19 0.36 7.97
C LEU A 56 1.57 -0.63 6.96
N ARG A 57 0.27 -0.89 7.07
CA ARG A 57 -0.46 -1.77 6.14
C ARG A 57 -0.49 -1.21 4.72
N LEU A 58 -0.70 0.09 4.57
CA LEU A 58 -0.65 0.77 3.28
C LEU A 58 0.70 0.58 2.62
N GLY A 59 1.79 0.79 3.37
CA GLY A 59 3.14 0.49 2.93
C GLY A 59 3.21 -0.92 2.37
N ALA A 60 2.91 -1.94 3.19
CA ALA A 60 2.95 -3.35 2.79
C ALA A 60 2.17 -3.67 1.51
N VAL A 61 0.97 -3.10 1.34
CA VAL A 61 0.14 -3.27 0.15
C VAL A 61 0.79 -2.61 -1.07
N LEU A 62 1.25 -1.37 -0.97
CA LEU A 62 1.91 -0.65 -2.06
C LEU A 62 3.17 -1.36 -2.55
N GLY A 63 3.95 -1.98 -1.66
CA GLY A 63 5.12 -2.76 -2.08
C GLY A 63 4.74 -4.04 -2.79
N ARG A 64 3.69 -4.74 -2.36
CA ARG A 64 3.16 -5.89 -3.12
C ARG A 64 2.65 -5.47 -4.50
N MET A 65 2.00 -4.31 -4.59
CA MET A 65 1.57 -3.75 -5.88
C MET A 65 2.75 -3.36 -6.75
N ALA A 66 3.81 -2.80 -6.16
CA ALA A 66 5.06 -2.50 -6.84
C ALA A 66 5.73 -3.79 -7.33
N ASP A 67 5.81 -4.84 -6.51
CA ASP A 67 6.35 -6.14 -6.89
C ASP A 67 5.55 -6.79 -8.04
N ALA A 68 4.21 -6.74 -7.97
CA ALA A 68 3.32 -7.28 -9.00
C ALA A 68 3.33 -6.44 -10.30
N GLY A 69 3.33 -5.12 -10.17
CA GLY A 69 3.30 -4.16 -11.26
C GLY A 69 4.66 -3.95 -11.92
N ALA A 70 5.76 -4.17 -11.20
CA ALA A 70 7.10 -3.96 -11.74
C ALA A 70 7.34 -4.86 -12.95
N ALA A 71 6.77 -6.07 -13.01
CA ALA A 71 6.87 -6.95 -14.16
C ALA A 71 6.37 -6.29 -15.47
N ALA A 72 5.45 -5.33 -15.37
CA ALA A 72 4.94 -4.55 -16.49
C ALA A 72 5.60 -3.18 -16.62
N ASP A 73 5.82 -2.45 -15.51
CA ASP A 73 6.37 -1.10 -15.52
C ASP A 73 7.15 -0.77 -14.23
N ALA A 74 8.45 -0.50 -14.36
CA ALA A 74 9.32 -0.21 -13.22
C ALA A 74 9.10 1.20 -12.64
N ALA A 75 8.77 2.19 -13.49
CA ALA A 75 8.53 3.56 -13.05
C ALA A 75 7.29 3.64 -12.13
N SER A 76 6.22 2.95 -12.49
CA SER A 76 5.01 2.83 -11.67
C SER A 76 5.30 2.15 -10.32
N ALA A 77 6.25 1.22 -10.27
CA ALA A 77 6.65 0.56 -9.02
C ALA A 77 7.43 1.51 -8.10
N GLU A 78 8.29 2.35 -8.67
CA GLU A 78 9.02 3.40 -7.93
C GLU A 78 8.06 4.44 -7.34
N ASP A 79 7.05 4.87 -8.10
CA ASP A 79 6.01 5.79 -7.61
C ASP A 79 5.24 5.22 -6.41
N LEU A 80 4.87 3.93 -6.47
CA LEU A 80 4.19 3.25 -5.36
C LEU A 80 5.08 3.16 -4.11
N LEU A 81 6.38 2.91 -4.28
CA LEU A 81 7.35 2.87 -3.17
C LEU A 81 7.61 4.26 -2.59
N ALA A 82 7.62 5.31 -3.43
CA ALA A 82 7.73 6.69 -2.98
C ALA A 82 6.50 7.09 -2.15
N GLU A 83 5.30 6.69 -2.58
CA GLU A 83 4.08 6.89 -1.81
C GLU A 83 4.13 6.13 -0.46
N ALA A 84 4.53 4.85 -0.47
CA ALA A 84 4.66 4.05 0.75
C ALA A 84 5.63 4.70 1.75
N THR A 85 6.80 5.13 1.27
CA THR A 85 7.83 5.77 2.09
C THR A 85 7.31 7.08 2.69
N ARG A 86 6.56 7.87 1.92
CA ARG A 86 5.96 9.12 2.39
C ARG A 86 4.97 8.87 3.54
N TRP A 87 4.09 7.89 3.39
CA TRP A 87 3.11 7.54 4.43
C TRP A 87 3.77 7.02 5.69
N LEU A 88 4.77 6.15 5.54
CA LEU A 88 5.52 5.58 6.66
C LEU A 88 6.37 6.64 7.38
N SER A 89 6.93 7.61 6.66
CA SER A 89 7.71 8.71 7.24
C SER A 89 6.82 9.78 7.89
N GLY A 90 5.61 9.97 7.37
CA GLY A 90 4.63 10.93 7.88
C GLY A 90 3.80 10.42 9.07
N ALA A 91 3.76 9.10 9.29
CA ALA A 91 3.18 8.53 10.49
C ALA A 91 4.00 9.02 11.71
N GLN A 92 3.38 9.75 12.61
CA GLN A 92 4.05 10.41 13.75
C GLN A 92 4.72 9.41 14.71
N ASP A 93 4.37 8.12 14.59
CA ASP A 93 4.96 6.95 15.23
C ASP A 93 5.96 6.18 14.34
N ALA A 94 6.52 6.80 13.30
CA ALA A 94 7.54 6.22 12.40
C ALA A 94 8.83 5.75 13.11
N THR A 95 8.91 5.91 14.43
CA THR A 95 9.93 5.29 15.29
C THR A 95 9.64 3.82 15.59
N THR A 96 8.57 3.24 15.02
CA THR A 96 8.40 1.77 15.07
C THR A 96 9.44 1.11 14.16
N PRO A 97 10.30 0.22 14.68
CA PRO A 97 11.32 -0.47 13.89
C PRO A 97 10.72 -1.18 12.66
N ASP A 98 9.47 -1.65 12.75
CA ASP A 98 8.72 -2.25 11.64
C ASP A 98 8.60 -1.36 10.40
N ALA A 99 8.45 -0.04 10.53
CA ALA A 99 8.28 0.86 9.37
C ALA A 99 9.57 0.94 8.53
N ILE A 100 10.70 1.10 9.22
CA ILE A 100 12.03 1.21 8.60
C ILE A 100 12.43 -0.13 7.97
N GLU A 101 12.19 -1.23 8.68
CA GLU A 101 12.45 -2.58 8.15
C GLU A 101 11.63 -2.84 6.89
N LEU A 102 10.35 -2.46 6.90
CA LEU A 102 9.46 -2.65 5.75
C LEU A 102 9.92 -1.86 4.51
N ILE A 103 10.29 -0.58 4.66
CA ILE A 103 10.85 0.22 3.56
C ILE A 103 12.13 -0.43 3.03
N THR A 104 13.02 -0.85 3.93
CA THR A 104 14.30 -1.45 3.56
C THR A 104 14.10 -2.77 2.80
N ASP A 105 13.23 -3.64 3.30
CA ASP A 105 12.89 -4.93 2.68
C ASP A 105 12.28 -4.73 1.28
N MET A 106 11.36 -3.79 1.13
CA MET A 106 10.77 -3.43 -0.15
C MET A 106 11.79 -2.96 -1.18
N LEU A 107 12.63 -2.00 -0.81
CA LEU A 107 13.67 -1.49 -1.70
C LEU A 107 14.65 -2.60 -2.09
N ASN A 108 15.03 -3.46 -1.14
CA ASN A 108 15.91 -4.59 -1.41
C ASN A 108 15.26 -5.61 -2.37
N ARG A 109 13.96 -5.91 -2.21
CA ARG A 109 13.21 -6.74 -3.16
C ARG A 109 13.20 -6.14 -4.56
N GLN A 110 12.90 -4.85 -4.67
CA GLN A 110 12.81 -4.17 -5.96
C GLN A 110 14.16 -4.14 -6.68
N LEU A 111 15.26 -3.84 -5.97
CA LEU A 111 16.62 -3.90 -6.51
C LEU A 111 16.99 -5.30 -7.02
N ARG A 112 16.63 -6.36 -6.29
CA ARG A 112 16.87 -7.74 -6.72
C ARG A 112 16.07 -8.09 -7.98
N GLN A 113 14.85 -7.61 -8.11
CA GLN A 113 14.02 -7.82 -9.29
C GLN A 113 14.57 -7.07 -10.51
N ALA A 114 15.00 -5.82 -10.34
CA ALA A 114 15.64 -5.03 -11.39
C ALA A 114 16.94 -5.71 -11.88
N ALA A 115 17.77 -6.21 -10.96
CA ALA A 115 18.97 -6.96 -11.29
C ALA A 115 18.66 -8.25 -12.08
N ARG A 116 17.55 -8.94 -11.76
CA ARG A 116 17.11 -10.12 -12.54
C ARG A 116 16.71 -9.76 -13.96
N ARG A 117 15.95 -8.68 -14.17
CA ARG A 117 15.55 -8.25 -15.52
C ARG A 117 16.73 -7.78 -16.37
N GLY A 118 17.71 -7.11 -15.78
CA GLY A 118 18.94 -6.74 -16.49
C GLY A 118 19.80 -7.94 -16.94
N LEU A 119 19.54 -9.13 -16.36
CA LEU A 119 20.20 -10.38 -16.70
C LEU A 119 19.36 -11.27 -17.64
N GLU A 120 18.10 -10.94 -17.91
CA GLU A 120 17.31 -11.68 -18.92
C GLU A 120 17.82 -11.29 -20.31
N PRO A 121 18.46 -12.21 -21.06
CA PRO A 121 18.88 -11.89 -22.42
C PRO A 121 17.62 -11.62 -23.25
N THR A 122 17.56 -10.45 -23.87
CA THR A 122 16.52 -10.12 -24.85
C THR A 122 16.41 -11.30 -25.81
N PRO A 123 15.24 -11.95 -25.98
CA PRO A 123 15.12 -13.04 -26.94
C PRO A 123 15.37 -12.44 -28.33
N ALA A 124 16.55 -12.72 -28.89
CA ALA A 124 16.90 -12.37 -30.25
C ALA A 124 15.95 -13.17 -31.16
N GLY A 125 15.00 -12.45 -31.77
CA GLY A 125 14.14 -12.91 -32.85
C GLY A 125 14.40 -12.09 -34.09
#